data_AF-A0A7C3JEG8-F1
#
_entry.id   AF-A0A7C3JEG8-F1
#
_cell.length_a   1.000
_cell.length_b   1.000
_cell.length_c   1.000
_cell.angle_alpha   90.00
_cell.angle_beta   90.00
_cell.angle_gamma   90.00
#
_symmetry.space_group_name_H-M   'P 1'
#
loop_
_entity.id
_entity.type
_entity.pdbx_description
1 polymer ?
#
loop_
_entity_poly.entity_id
_entity_poly.type
_entity_poly.pdbx_seq_one_letter_code
_entity_poly.pdbx_strand_id
1 'polypeptide(L)'
;MPLSPALMRLLVILCALGMALLAAFFLRGRRLTFYGYLGWGLLALLLPILGPFLVILARPGMPLRRSPRRRLASRRMPVALVFHRARDGLRRLFQS
;
A
#
# COMPACT_ATOMS: atom_id res chain seq x y z
N MET A 1 0.10 7.47 -15.26
CA MET A 1 1.54 7.41 -14.94
C MET A 1 1.67 7.20 -13.43
N PRO A 2 2.27 6.11 -12.94
CA PRO A 2 2.41 5.90 -11.49
C PRO A 2 3.32 6.99 -10.92
N LEU A 3 2.84 7.69 -9.88
CA LEU A 3 3.65 8.68 -9.17
C LEU A 3 4.84 7.96 -8.53
N SER A 4 6.05 8.46 -8.74
CA SER A 4 7.24 7.85 -8.17
C SER A 4 7.16 7.90 -6.63
N PRO A 5 7.65 6.89 -5.90
CA PRO A 5 7.67 6.91 -4.44
C PRO A 5 8.39 8.14 -3.85
N ALA A 6 9.41 8.63 -4.56
CA ALA A 6 10.12 9.86 -4.18
C ALA A 6 9.22 11.10 -4.28
N LEU A 7 8.42 11.19 -5.35
CA LEU A 7 7.47 12.30 -5.54
C LEU A 7 6.38 12.29 -4.47
N MET A 8 5.85 11.11 -4.10
CA MET A 8 4.89 11.01 -3.00
C MET A 8 5.47 11.50 -1.67
N ARG A 9 6.70 11.09 -1.32
CA ARG A 9 7.37 11.54 -0.09
C ARG A 9 7.59 13.05 -0.11
N LEU A 10 8.03 13.59 -1.25
CA LEU A 10 8.27 15.02 -1.42
C LEU A 10 6.98 15.83 -1.23
N LEU A 11 5.87 15.40 -1.82
CA LEU A 11 4.56 16.05 -1.68
C LEU A 11 4.07 16.05 -0.23
N VAL A 12 4.25 14.93 0.49
CA VAL A 12 3.90 14.84 1.92
C VAL A 12 4.74 15.80 2.76
N ILE A 13 6.05 15.85 2.53
CA ILE A 13 6.95 16.77 3.25
C ILE A 13 6.56 18.23 2.99
N LEU A 14 6.33 18.59 1.72
CA LEU A 14 5.89 19.93 1.33
C LEU A 14 4.57 20.32 2.00
N CYS A 15 3.59 19.40 2.02
CA CYS A 15 2.30 19.64 2.65
C CYS A 15 2.44 19.84 4.16
N ALA A 16 3.23 19.01 4.84
CA ALA A 16 3.51 19.15 6.27
C ALA A 16 4.22 20.47 6.59
N LEU A 17 5.21 20.86 5.78
CA LEU A 17 5.91 22.13 5.91
C LEU A 17 4.97 23.32 5.72
N GLY A 18 4.08 23.24 4.73
CA GLY A 18 3.04 24.24 4.48
C GLY A 18 2.11 24.42 5.68
N MET A 19 1.59 23.33 6.25
CA MET A 19 0.74 23.38 7.45
C MET A 19 1.47 23.97 8.66
N ALA A 20 2.75 23.62 8.86
CA ALA A 20 3.56 24.19 9.94
C ALA A 20 3.79 25.70 9.76
N LEU A 21 4.05 26.15 8.52
CA LEU A 21 4.21 27.57 8.21
C LEU A 21 2.90 28.34 8.37
N LEU A 22 1.76 27.79 7.93
CA LEU A 22 0.44 28.39 8.17
C LEU A 22 0.15 28.51 9.66
N ALA A 23 0.44 27.48 10.45
CA ALA A 23 0.27 27.52 11.90
C ALA A 23 1.16 28.60 12.55
N ALA A 24 2.44 28.67 12.16
CA ALA A 24 3.37 29.68 12.65
C ALA A 24 2.94 31.11 12.25
N PHE A 25 2.49 31.30 11.01
CA PHE A 25 2.02 32.60 10.51
C PHE A 25 0.71 33.04 11.17
N PHE A 26 -0.21 32.09 11.40
CA PHE A 26 -1.46 32.32 12.14
C PHE A 26 -1.19 32.72 13.60
N LEU A 27 -0.16 32.16 14.23
CA LEU A 27 0.24 32.51 15.59
C LEU A 27 1.01 33.83 15.67
N ARG A 28 1.77 34.20 14.62
CA ARG A 28 2.56 35.43 14.56
C ARG A 28 1.72 36.70 14.65
N GLY A 29 0.45 36.66 14.24
CA GLY A 29 -0.47 37.80 14.28
C GLY A 29 -1.17 38.04 15.64
N ARG A 30 -0.99 37.16 16.63
CA ARG A 30 -1.67 37.27 17.93
C ARG A 30 -0.67 37.65 19.02
N ARG A 31 -1.03 38.60 19.90
CA ARG A 31 -0.27 38.96 21.12
C ARG A 31 -0.29 37.83 22.14
N LEU A 32 0.29 36.69 21.80
CA LEU A 32 0.40 35.53 22.66
C LEU A 32 1.65 35.65 23.51
N THR A 33 1.53 35.31 24.79
CA THR A 33 2.68 35.09 25.68
C THR A 33 3.54 33.95 25.13
N PHE A 34 4.83 33.92 25.45
CA PHE A 34 5.79 32.94 24.93
C PHE A 34 5.30 31.48 25.08
N TYR A 35 4.70 31.16 26.23
CA TYR A 35 4.08 29.84 26.49
C TYR A 35 2.86 29.55 25.60
N GLY A 36 2.07 30.57 25.27
CA GLY A 36 0.96 30.44 24.33
C GLY A 36 1.45 30.12 22.92
N TYR A 37 2.51 30.79 22.47
CA TYR A 37 3.15 30.49 21.18
C TYR A 37 3.70 29.05 21.15
N LEU A 38 4.40 28.64 22.23
CA LEU A 38 4.95 27.31 22.33
C LEU A 38 3.87 26.23 22.40
N GLY A 39 2.80 26.44 23.18
CA GLY A 39 1.69 25.50 23.33
C GLY A 39 0.91 25.30 22.02
N TRP A 40 0.56 26.38 21.33
CA TRP A 40 -0.11 26.28 20.03
C TRP A 40 0.79 25.75 18.92
N GLY A 41 2.09 26.09 18.95
CA GLY A 41 3.09 25.51 18.04
C GLY A 41 3.24 24.01 18.25
N LEU A 42 3.33 23.55 19.51
CA LEU A 42 3.35 22.13 19.85
C LEU A 42 2.08 21.44 19.39
N LEU A 43 0.90 22.03 19.65
CA LEU A 43 -0.38 21.46 19.26
C LEU A 43 -0.47 21.29 17.72
N ALA A 44 -0.05 22.31 16.98
CA ALA A 44 0.00 22.27 15.53
C ALA A 44 1.00 21.23 14.97
N LEU A 45 2.05 20.89 15.73
CA LEU A 45 3.00 19.83 15.37
C LEU A 45 2.49 18.43 15.78
N LEU A 46 1.85 18.32 16.94
CA LEU A 46 1.30 17.07 17.49
C LEU A 46 0.13 16.55 16.67
N LEU A 47 -0.77 17.43 16.20
CA LEU A 47 -1.93 17.04 15.40
C LEU A 47 -1.59 16.24 14.11
N PRO A 48 -0.67 16.71 13.24
CA PRO A 48 -0.28 15.95 12.05
C PRO A 48 0.55 14.72 12.37
N ILE A 49 1.24 14.66 13.52
CA ILE A 49 1.92 13.44 13.98
C ILE A 49 0.90 12.40 14.47
N LEU A 50 -0.15 12.84 15.18
CA LEU A 50 -1.27 12.00 15.64
C LEU A 50 -2.11 11.47 14.49
N GLY A 51 -2.26 12.23 13.40
CA GLY A 51 -3.04 11.85 12.22
C GLY A 51 -2.72 10.44 11.69
N PRO A 52 -1.46 10.12 11.36
CA PRO A 52 -1.04 8.77 10.96
C PRO A 52 -1.36 7.67 11.98
N PHE A 53 -1.18 7.92 13.28
CA PHE A 53 -1.49 6.93 14.32
C PHE A 53 -2.99 6.66 14.38
N LEU A 54 -3.82 7.69 14.28
CA LEU A 54 -5.28 7.55 14.20
C LEU A 54 -5.71 6.77 12.95
N VAL A 55 -5.07 7.03 11.80
CA VAL A 55 -5.32 6.28 10.56
C VAL A 55 -4.91 4.81 10.70
N ILE A 56 -3.79 4.51 11.35
CA ILE A 56 -3.35 3.13 11.59
C ILE A 56 -4.31 2.41 12.56
N LEU A 57 -4.73 3.09 13.63
CA LEU A 57 -5.72 2.59 14.60
C LEU A 57 -7.07 2.30 13.93
N ALA A 58 -7.49 3.13 12.99
CA ALA A 58 -8.72 2.94 12.22
C ALA A 58 -8.70 1.68 11.34
N ARG A 59 -7.53 1.02 11.17
CA ARG A 59 -7.32 -0.17 10.33
C ARG A 59 -8.09 -0.10 9.00
N PRO A 60 -7.85 0.93 8.17
CA PRO A 60 -8.57 1.07 6.91
C PRO A 60 -8.20 -0.09 5.98
N GLY A 61 -9.15 -0.98 5.74
CA GLY A 61 -9.02 -2.09 4.79
C GLY A 61 -9.49 -3.44 5.34
N MET A 62 -9.94 -4.31 4.44
CA MET A 62 -10.23 -5.70 4.78
C MET A 62 -8.90 -6.47 4.89
N PRO A 63 -8.70 -7.32 5.91
CA PRO A 63 -7.52 -8.17 5.97
C PRO A 63 -7.44 -8.97 4.67
N LEU A 64 -6.28 -8.94 4.00
CA LEU A 64 -6.06 -9.71 2.78
C LEU A 64 -6.44 -11.15 3.09
N ARG A 65 -7.55 -11.61 2.50
CA ARG A 65 -7.95 -13.01 2.48
C ARG A 65 -6.83 -13.72 1.75
N ARG A 66 -5.84 -14.23 2.49
CA ARG A 66 -4.76 -15.07 1.95
C ARG A 66 -5.42 -16.30 1.36
N SER A 67 -5.74 -16.26 0.08
CA SER A 67 -6.21 -17.42 -0.66
C SER A 67 -5.13 -18.50 -0.61
N PRO A 68 -5.34 -19.63 0.08
CA PRO A 68 -4.36 -20.71 0.09
C PRO A 68 -4.57 -21.52 -1.19
N ARG A 69 -4.19 -20.98 -2.36
CA ARG A 69 -4.55 -21.63 -3.62
C ARG A 69 -3.54 -21.50 -4.76
N ARG A 70 -2.24 -21.67 -4.45
CA ARG A 70 -1.21 -21.90 -5.47
C ARG A 70 -0.19 -23.01 -5.12
N ARG A 71 -0.60 -24.02 -4.34
CA ARG A 71 0.19 -25.24 -4.13
C ARG A 71 -0.44 -26.52 -4.69
N LEU A 72 -1.57 -26.44 -5.40
CA LEU A 72 -2.30 -27.62 -5.89
C LEU A 72 -2.52 -27.65 -7.41
N ALA A 73 -2.01 -26.67 -8.17
CA ALA A 73 -2.27 -26.53 -9.61
C ALA A 73 -1.06 -26.84 -10.52
N SER A 74 -0.06 -27.59 -10.06
CA SER A 74 1.01 -28.09 -10.94
C SER A 74 1.54 -29.46 -10.51
N ARG A 75 0.61 -30.39 -10.21
CA ARG A 75 0.93 -31.82 -10.07
C ARG A 75 -0.19 -32.72 -10.60
N ARG A 76 -0.85 -32.30 -11.68
CA ARG A 76 -1.70 -33.15 -12.51
C ARG A 76 -1.41 -32.81 -13.96
N MET A 77 -0.45 -33.52 -14.54
CA MET A 77 -0.42 -33.70 -15.97
C MET A 77 -1.78 -34.26 -16.39
N PRO A 78 -2.45 -33.70 -17.40
CA PRO A 78 -3.68 -34.28 -17.91
C PRO A 78 -3.31 -35.62 -18.54
N VAL A 79 -3.65 -36.71 -17.84
CA VAL A 79 -3.53 -38.10 -18.30
C VAL A 79 -4.13 -38.27 -19.70
N ALA A 80 -5.15 -37.47 -20.03
CA ALA A 80 -5.73 -37.37 -21.37
C ALA A 80 -4.69 -37.13 -22.49
N LEU A 81 -3.63 -36.36 -22.24
CA LEU A 81 -2.59 -36.03 -23.23
C LEU A 81 -1.60 -37.20 -23.43
N VAL A 82 -1.37 -38.01 -22.39
CA VAL A 82 -0.57 -39.24 -22.49
C VAL A 82 -1.34 -40.32 -23.24
N PHE A 83 -2.63 -40.48 -22.95
CA PHE A 83 -3.48 -41.46 -23.65
C PHE A 83 -3.67 -41.12 -25.12
N HIS A 84 -3.82 -39.85 -25.48
CA HIS A 84 -3.88 -39.45 -26.89
C HIS A 84 -2.61 -39.82 -27.65
N ARG A 85 -1.43 -39.59 -27.04
CA ARG A 85 -0.15 -39.90 -27.67
C ARG A 85 0.10 -41.41 -27.83
N ALA A 86 -0.37 -42.23 -26.88
CA ALA A 86 -0.26 -43.69 -26.97
C ALA A 86 -1.16 -44.28 -28.07
N ARG A 87 -2.37 -43.75 -28.24
CA ARG A 87 -3.33 -44.21 -29.26
C ARG A 87 -2.82 -43.95 -30.69
N ASP A 88 -2.14 -42.82 -30.91
CA ASP A 88 -1.60 -42.45 -32.22
C ASP A 88 -0.36 -43.27 -32.61
N GLY A 89 0.39 -43.79 -31.64
CA GLY A 89 1.49 -44.72 -31.88
C GLY A 89 1.01 -46.12 -32.28
N LEU A 90 -0.04 -46.62 -31.60
CA LEU A 90 -0.58 -47.95 -31.86
C LEU A 90 -1.21 -48.08 -33.26
N ARG A 91 -1.84 -47.00 -33.76
CA ARG A 91 -2.41 -46.98 -35.11
C ARG A 91 -1.38 -47.07 -36.24
N ARG A 92 -0.14 -46.61 -36.01
CA ARG A 92 0.93 -46.70 -37.03
C ARG A 92 1.50 -48.11 -37.13
N LEU A 93 1.56 -48.85 -36.01
CA LEU A 93 2.04 -50.23 -35.98
C LEU A 93 1.07 -51.23 -36.64
N PHE A 94 -0.23 -50.92 -36.69
CA PHE A 94 -1.23 -51.76 -37.36
C PHE A 94 -1.40 -51.47 -38.87
N GLN A 95 -0.63 -50.54 -39.43
CA GLN A 95 -0.66 -50.17 -40.86
C GLN A 95 0.67 -50.44 -41.59
N SER A 96 1.61 -51.15 -40.94
CA SER A 96 2.87 -51.64 -41.53
C SER A 96 2.78 -53.16 -41.69
#